data_AF-A0A0U1DXM4-F1
#
_entry.id   AF-A0A0U1DXM4-F1
#
_cell.length_a   1.000
_cell.length_b   1.000
_cell.length_c   1.000
_cell.angle_alpha   90.00
_cell.angle_beta   90.00
_cell.angle_gamma   90.00
#
_symmetry.space_group_name_H-M   'P 1'
#
loop_
_entity.id
_entity.type
_entity.pdbx_description
1 polymer ?
#
loop_
_entity_poly.entity_id
_entity_poly.type
_entity_poly.pdbx_seq_one_letter_code
_entity_poly.pdbx_strand_id
1 'polypeptide(L)'
;MAKKVTVTLVDDFDGEATADETVEFGLDGVTYEIDLSSKNAAKLRNDLKQWVEAGRRSVAAGADVRPDRPVAAARSIVSRVRPSANGPAATGTTCPPGAGSPPTSSTRSTPPHKRPQLDRQLPAPDR
;
A
#
# COMPACT_ATOMS: atom_id res chain seq x y z
N MET A 1 21.59 23.75 -42.53
CA MET A 1 20.14 23.43 -42.42
C MET A 1 19.85 23.14 -40.95
N ALA A 2 18.79 23.71 -40.37
CA ALA A 2 18.44 23.54 -38.96
C ALA A 2 16.99 23.04 -38.82
N LYS A 3 16.75 22.12 -37.88
CA LYS A 3 15.42 21.56 -37.60
C LYS A 3 15.01 21.97 -36.19
N LYS A 4 13.81 22.50 -36.02
CA LYS A 4 13.19 22.77 -34.71
C LYS A 4 12.27 21.60 -34.38
N VAL A 5 12.49 20.94 -33.25
CA VAL A 5 11.64 19.88 -32.72
C VAL A 5 10.92 20.46 -31.50
N THR A 6 9.59 20.42 -31.49
CA THR A 6 8.76 20.80 -30.35
C THR A 6 8.10 19.55 -29.78
N VAL A 7 8.32 19.29 -28.50
CA VAL A 7 7.69 18.20 -27.75
C VAL A 7 6.60 18.82 -26.88
N THR A 8 5.37 18.36 -27.02
CA THR A 8 4.22 18.81 -26.24
C THR A 8 3.54 17.59 -25.62
N LEU A 9 3.15 17.71 -24.35
CA LEU A 9 2.30 16.74 -23.68
C LEU A 9 0.87 16.94 -24.19
N VAL A 10 0.23 15.90 -24.68
CA VAL A 10 -1.09 15.95 -25.32
C VAL A 10 -2.08 15.19 -24.45
N ASP A 11 -3.30 15.71 -24.35
CA ASP A 11 -4.41 15.08 -23.64
C ASP A 11 -4.82 13.78 -24.36
N ASP A 12 -4.81 12.65 -23.66
CA ASP A 12 -5.11 11.32 -24.21
C ASP A 12 -6.60 11.12 -24.56
N PHE A 13 -7.50 11.95 -24.03
CA PHE A 13 -8.94 11.78 -24.24
C PHE A 13 -9.43 12.44 -25.53
N ASP A 14 -9.00 13.68 -25.80
CA ASP A 14 -9.37 14.41 -27.01
C ASP A 14 -8.25 14.53 -28.05
N GLY A 15 -6.98 14.39 -27.65
CA GLY A 15 -5.83 14.49 -28.54
C GLY A 15 -5.56 15.89 -29.09
N GLU A 16 -6.33 16.89 -28.67
CA GLU A 16 -6.28 18.26 -29.21
C GLU A 16 -5.70 19.25 -28.19
N ALA A 17 -5.97 19.02 -26.90
CA ALA A 17 -5.49 19.89 -25.83
C ALA A 17 -4.10 19.49 -25.34
N THR A 18 -3.38 20.46 -24.75
CA THR A 18 -2.20 20.17 -23.94
C THR A 18 -2.65 19.52 -22.64
N ALA A 19 -1.99 18.44 -22.24
CA ALA A 19 -2.26 17.83 -20.93
C ALA A 19 -1.61 18.65 -19.80
N ASP A 20 -2.32 18.78 -18.68
CA ASP A 20 -1.88 19.52 -17.50
C ASP A 20 -1.45 18.58 -16.36
N GLU A 21 -2.11 17.41 -16.24
CA GLU A 21 -1.89 16.45 -15.16
C GLU A 21 -2.14 15.01 -15.60
N THR A 22 -1.44 14.07 -14.98
CA THR A 22 -1.67 12.62 -15.10
C THR A 22 -2.60 12.17 -13.98
N VAL A 23 -3.71 11.50 -14.32
CA VAL A 23 -4.68 10.98 -13.35
C VAL A 23 -4.60 9.46 -13.27
N GLU A 24 -4.37 8.94 -12.06
CA GLU A 24 -4.45 7.51 -11.76
C GLU A 24 -5.88 7.11 -11.36
N PHE A 25 -6.43 6.06 -11.97
CA PHE A 25 -7.73 5.50 -11.62
C PHE A 25 -7.74 3.97 -11.79
N GLY A 26 -8.77 3.30 -11.25
CA GLY A 26 -8.85 1.84 -11.29
C GLY A 26 -10.23 1.33 -11.67
N LEU A 27 -10.26 0.21 -12.39
CA LEU A 27 -11.47 -0.52 -12.77
C LEU A 27 -11.17 -2.01 -12.75
N ASP A 28 -12.04 -2.82 -12.13
CA ASP A 28 -11.93 -4.28 -12.04
C ASP A 28 -10.57 -4.81 -11.54
N GLY A 29 -9.91 -4.05 -10.66
CA GLY A 29 -8.62 -4.40 -10.07
C GLY A 29 -7.41 -4.08 -10.95
N VAL A 30 -7.60 -3.42 -12.10
CA VAL A 30 -6.53 -2.89 -12.94
C VAL A 30 -6.40 -1.39 -12.70
N THR A 31 -5.16 -0.93 -12.53
CA THR A 31 -4.81 0.49 -12.40
C THR A 31 -4.45 1.05 -13.77
N TYR A 32 -4.95 2.24 -14.07
CA TYR A 32 -4.74 2.99 -15.30
C TYR A 32 -4.21 4.39 -14.97
N GLU A 33 -3.42 4.93 -15.87
CA GLU A 33 -2.95 6.31 -15.87
C GLU A 33 -3.38 6.97 -17.18
N ILE A 34 -3.77 8.25 -17.13
CA ILE A 34 -4.18 9.03 -18.29
C ILE A 34 -3.73 10.47 -18.17
N ASP A 35 -3.13 11.02 -19.22
CA ASP A 35 -2.73 12.43 -19.28
C ASP A 35 -3.90 13.29 -19.76
N LEU A 36 -4.33 14.23 -18.94
CA LEU A 36 -5.52 15.06 -19.20
C LEU A 36 -5.25 16.54 -18.97
N SER A 37 -5.95 17.37 -19.73
CA SER A 37 -6.15 18.78 -19.43
C SER A 37 -6.99 18.94 -18.16
N SER A 38 -6.84 20.07 -17.47
CA SER A 38 -7.53 20.37 -16.20
C SER A 38 -9.05 20.21 -16.31
N LYS A 39 -9.63 20.52 -17.48
CA LYS A 39 -11.06 20.39 -17.77
C LYS A 39 -11.49 18.93 -17.85
N ASN A 40 -10.75 18.10 -18.59
CA ASN A 40 -11.07 16.68 -18.76
C ASN A 40 -10.80 15.89 -17.48
N ALA A 41 -9.76 16.24 -16.74
CA ALA A 41 -9.49 15.67 -15.43
C ALA A 41 -10.62 15.97 -14.41
N ALA A 42 -11.14 17.21 -14.40
CA ALA A 42 -12.31 17.55 -13.59
C ALA A 42 -13.55 16.75 -14.01
N LYS A 43 -13.76 16.56 -15.32
CA LYS A 43 -14.88 15.75 -15.85
C LYS A 43 -14.79 14.30 -15.35
N LEU A 44 -13.62 13.65 -15.45
CA LEU A 44 -13.41 12.28 -14.98
C LEU A 44 -13.74 12.13 -13.49
N ARG A 45 -13.24 13.05 -12.65
CA ARG A 45 -13.51 13.04 -11.20
C ARG A 45 -14.99 13.25 -10.89
N ASN A 46 -15.69 14.08 -11.66
CA ASN A 46 -17.12 14.30 -11.51
C ASN A 46 -17.94 13.07 -11.94
N ASP A 47 -17.57 12.40 -13.03
CA ASP A 47 -18.25 11.20 -13.53
C ASP A 47 -18.12 10.03 -12.51
N LEU A 48 -16.98 9.95 -11.80
CA LEU A 48 -16.75 8.96 -10.76
C LEU A 48 -17.40 9.30 -9.40
N LYS A 49 -17.74 10.57 -9.17
CA LYS A 49 -18.18 11.08 -7.86
C LYS A 49 -19.34 10.29 -7.25
N GLN A 50 -20.40 10.06 -8.01
CA GLN A 50 -21.59 9.35 -7.52
C GLN A 50 -21.28 7.91 -7.08
N TRP A 51 -20.33 7.24 -7.75
CA TRP A 51 -19.93 5.87 -7.45
C TRP A 51 -19.03 5.83 -6.21
N VAL A 52 -18.14 6.81 -6.07
CA VAL A 52 -17.27 6.96 -4.90
C VAL A 52 -18.10 7.29 -3.65
N GLU A 53 -19.13 8.13 -3.77
CA GLU A 53 -20.05 8.48 -2.67
C GLU A 53 -20.90 7.29 -2.21
N ALA A 54 -21.36 6.45 -3.14
CA ALA A 54 -22.10 5.21 -2.82
C ALA A 54 -21.18 4.07 -2.36
N GLY A 55 -19.89 4.15 -2.71
CA GLY A 55 -18.88 3.13 -2.42
C GLY A 55 -18.32 3.22 -1.01
N ARG A 56 -17.57 2.18 -0.64
CA ARG A 56 -16.71 2.21 0.55
C ARG A 56 -15.26 2.10 0.12
N ARG A 57 -14.36 2.78 0.83
CA ARG A 57 -12.93 2.57 0.67
C ARG A 57 -12.60 1.13 1.09
N SER A 58 -12.18 0.31 0.14
CA SER A 58 -11.56 -0.98 0.43
C SER A 58 -10.05 -0.76 0.54
N VAL A 59 -9.43 -1.32 1.57
CA VAL A 59 -7.97 -1.40 1.63
C VAL A 59 -7.56 -2.46 0.61
N ALA A 60 -6.87 -2.03 -0.46
CA ALA A 60 -6.27 -2.95 -1.41
C ALA A 60 -5.37 -3.93 -0.66
N ALA A 61 -5.56 -5.23 -0.90
CA ALA A 61 -4.71 -6.30 -0.37
C ALA A 61 -3.29 -6.14 -0.97
N GLY A 62 -2.46 -5.32 -0.33
CA GLY A 62 -1.15 -4.95 -0.86
C GLY A 62 -0.44 -3.85 -0.07
N ALA A 63 -1.16 -3.04 0.70
CA ALA A 63 -0.55 -2.24 1.75
C ALA A 63 -0.23 -3.15 2.95
N ASP A 64 0.76 -4.03 2.80
CA ASP A 64 1.52 -4.62 3.91
C ASP A 64 2.24 -3.45 4.60
N VAL A 65 1.50 -2.66 5.36
CA VAL A 65 2.09 -1.76 6.36
C VAL A 65 2.66 -2.70 7.40
N ARG A 66 3.88 -3.20 7.16
CA ARG A 66 4.70 -3.78 8.20
C ARG A 66 4.79 -2.71 9.26
N PRO A 67 4.29 -2.93 10.49
CA PRO A 67 4.61 -2.02 11.56
C PRO A 67 6.13 -2.05 11.69
N ASP A 68 6.76 -0.92 11.36
CA ASP A 68 8.20 -0.75 11.46
C ASP A 68 8.60 -1.14 12.89
N ARG A 69 9.26 -2.29 13.01
CA ARG A 69 9.71 -2.80 14.30
C ARG A 69 10.91 -1.94 14.66
N PRO A 70 10.86 -1.09 15.71
CA PRO A 70 12.03 -0.30 16.06
C PRO A 70 13.13 -1.26 16.48
N VAL A 71 14.18 -1.36 15.67
CA VAL A 71 15.47 -1.93 16.09
C VAL A 71 16.08 -0.93 17.06
N ALA A 72 15.65 -0.97 18.32
CA ALA A 72 16.31 -0.26 19.40
C ALA A 72 17.66 -0.95 19.67
N ALA A 73 18.67 -0.49 18.94
CA ALA A 73 20.06 -0.79 19.19
C ALA A 73 20.43 -0.37 20.62
N ALA A 74 21.02 -1.31 21.35
CA ALA A 74 21.54 -1.13 22.69
C ALA A 74 22.57 0.02 22.75
N ARG A 75 22.30 1.05 23.54
CA ARG A 75 23.34 1.89 24.17
C ARG A 75 22.90 2.37 25.54
N SER A 76 23.55 1.82 26.56
CA SER A 76 23.58 2.36 27.92
C SER A 76 24.33 3.69 27.94
N ILE A 77 23.77 4.72 28.58
CA ILE A 77 24.56 5.74 29.28
C ILE A 77 23.74 6.32 30.44
N VAL A 78 24.21 5.95 31.64
CA VAL A 78 24.28 6.70 32.89
C VAL A 78 23.19 7.74 33.16
N SER A 79 22.41 7.42 34.20
CA SER A 79 21.61 8.32 35.02
C SER A 79 22.24 9.69 35.24
N ARG A 80 21.50 10.75 34.91
CA ARG A 80 21.59 12.01 35.66
C ARG A 80 20.27 12.26 36.35
N VAL A 81 20.26 11.88 37.62
CA VAL A 81 19.25 12.21 38.63
C VAL A 81 19.02 13.72 38.64
N ARG A 82 17.76 14.15 38.52
CA ARG A 82 17.29 15.44 39.03
C ARG A 82 16.33 15.13 40.17
N PRO A 83 16.57 15.63 41.40
CA PRO A 83 15.64 15.40 42.50
C PRO A 83 14.46 16.35 42.34
N SER A 84 13.24 15.81 42.38
CA SER A 84 12.08 16.60 42.76
C SER A 84 11.52 15.99 44.04
N ALA A 85 11.49 16.82 45.06
CA ALA A 85 11.07 16.50 46.40
C ALA A 85 9.57 16.18 46.43
N ASN A 86 9.24 14.96 46.83
CA ASN A 86 8.14 14.70 47.75
C ASN A 86 8.30 13.31 48.36
N GLY A 87 8.55 13.29 49.67
CA GLY A 87 8.52 12.12 50.54
C GLY A 87 7.10 11.81 51.03
N PRO A 88 6.91 10.74 51.82
CA PRO A 88 6.02 9.65 51.42
C PRO A 88 4.92 9.32 52.46
N ALA A 89 3.94 8.51 52.05
CA ALA A 89 3.28 7.58 52.96
C ALA A 89 2.88 6.31 52.19
N ALA A 90 3.59 5.22 52.52
CA ALA A 90 3.36 3.87 52.03
C ALA A 90 2.49 3.09 53.03
N THR A 91 1.56 2.31 52.50
CA THR A 91 1.03 1.04 53.05
C THR A 91 0.30 0.39 51.88
N GLY A 92 0.53 -0.83 51.44
CA GLY A 92 1.36 -1.94 51.86
C GLY A 92 0.85 -3.16 51.09
N THR A 93 1.65 -4.22 51.07
CA THR A 93 1.18 -5.61 51.03
C THR A 93 0.99 -6.28 49.65
N THR A 94 1.98 -7.15 49.38
CA THR A 94 1.96 -8.49 48.76
C THR A 94 2.08 -8.69 47.24
N CYS A 95 2.95 -9.67 46.94
CA CYS A 95 3.34 -10.26 45.66
C CYS A 95 2.80 -11.73 45.59
N PRO A 96 3.05 -12.53 44.53
CA PRO A 96 2.08 -13.31 43.73
C PRO A 96 2.15 -14.83 44.11
N PRO A 97 1.81 -15.91 43.34
CA PRO A 97 1.60 -16.08 41.88
C PRO A 97 0.41 -16.98 41.43
N GLY A 98 0.01 -16.84 40.17
CA GLY A 98 -0.97 -17.73 39.52
C GLY A 98 -0.60 -17.96 38.05
N ALA A 99 -0.20 -19.20 37.76
CA ALA A 99 0.23 -19.67 36.45
C ALA A 99 -0.93 -19.67 35.43
N GLY A 100 -0.64 -19.24 34.19
CA GLY A 100 -1.53 -19.37 33.05
C GLY A 100 -0.71 -19.65 31.79
N SER A 101 -0.86 -20.85 31.26
CA SER A 101 -0.12 -21.47 30.15
C SER A 101 -0.21 -20.69 28.82
N PRO A 102 0.76 -20.89 27.89
CA PRO A 102 0.73 -20.28 26.56
C PRO A 102 -0.28 -20.99 25.61
N PRO A 103 -0.86 -20.29 24.62
CA PRO A 103 -1.60 -20.95 23.55
C PRO A 103 -0.66 -21.65 22.56
N THR A 104 -1.04 -22.85 22.16
CA THR A 104 -0.35 -23.71 21.20
C THR A 104 -0.50 -23.18 19.77
N SER A 105 0.63 -22.90 19.12
CA SER A 105 0.72 -22.53 17.71
C SER A 105 0.65 -23.78 16.82
N SER A 106 -0.55 -24.13 16.34
CA SER A 106 -0.71 -25.18 15.34
C SER A 106 -0.47 -24.62 13.94
N THR A 107 0.76 -24.75 13.47
CA THR A 107 1.20 -24.44 12.11
C THR A 107 0.80 -25.59 11.18
N ARG A 108 -0.30 -25.45 10.44
CA ARG A 108 -0.56 -26.34 9.29
C ARG A 108 0.07 -25.73 8.04
N SER A 109 1.31 -26.15 7.80
CA SER A 109 2.05 -25.92 6.56
C SER A 109 1.43 -26.78 5.45
N THR A 110 0.91 -26.17 4.38
CA THR A 110 0.49 -26.85 3.15
C THR A 110 1.55 -26.67 2.07
N PRO A 111 1.96 -27.75 1.36
CA PRO A 111 2.95 -27.65 0.28
C PRO A 111 2.30 -27.16 -1.03
N PRO A 112 3.05 -26.49 -1.92
CA PRO A 112 2.54 -26.11 -3.24
C PRO A 112 2.44 -27.34 -4.15
N HIS A 113 1.25 -27.57 -4.71
CA HIS A 113 1.05 -28.56 -5.77
C HIS A 113 1.80 -28.14 -7.04
N LYS A 114 2.68 -29.03 -7.50
CA LYS A 114 3.31 -29.04 -8.83
C LYS A 114 2.26 -28.84 -9.92
N ARG A 115 2.38 -27.77 -10.72
CA ARG A 115 1.71 -27.66 -12.02
C ARG A 115 2.27 -28.73 -12.97
N PRO A 116 1.43 -29.55 -13.63
CA PRO A 116 1.89 -30.37 -14.75
C PRO A 116 2.15 -29.46 -15.96
N GLN A 117 3.33 -29.61 -16.57
CA GLN A 117 3.65 -29.02 -17.86
C GLN A 117 2.77 -29.67 -18.92
N LEU A 118 1.93 -28.87 -19.57
CA LEU A 118 1.25 -29.30 -20.79
C LEU A 118 2.15 -28.93 -21.96
N ASP A 119 2.97 -29.89 -22.37
CA ASP A 119 3.69 -29.87 -23.64
C ASP A 119 2.71 -29.95 -24.82
N ARG A 120 2.95 -29.10 -25.82
CA ARG A 120 2.58 -29.23 -27.26
C ARG A 120 1.07 -29.23 -27.57
N GLN A 121 0.58 -28.60 -28.65
CA GLN A 121 1.07 -28.56 -30.02
C GLN A 121 0.48 -27.31 -30.72
N LEU A 122 1.29 -26.56 -31.47
CA LEU A 122 0.80 -25.60 -32.46
C LEU A 122 0.42 -26.36 -33.75
N PRO A 123 -0.74 -26.14 -34.36
CA PRO A 123 -1.03 -26.66 -35.69
C PRO A 123 -0.27 -25.86 -36.76
N ALA A 124 0.25 -26.56 -37.76
CA ALA A 124 0.94 -25.98 -38.92
C ALA A 124 -0.04 -25.18 -39.81
N PRO A 125 0.45 -24.16 -40.56
CA PRO A 125 -0.37 -23.46 -41.54
C PRO A 125 -0.54 -24.30 -42.82
N ASP A 126 -1.77 -24.36 -43.32
CA ASP A 126 -2.14 -24.94 -44.62
C ASP A 126 -1.49 -24.17 -45.79
N ARG A 127 -1.16 -24.91 -46.85
CA ARG A 127 -0.62 -24.39 -48.11
C ARG A 127 -1.71 -23.81 -49.02
#